data_AF-U6D132-F1
#
_entry.id   AF-U6D132-F1
#
_cell.length_a   1.000
_cell.length_b   1.000
_cell.length_c   1.000
_cell.angle_alpha   90.00
_cell.angle_beta   90.00
_cell.angle_gamma   90.00
#
_symmetry.space_group_name_H-M   'P 1'
#
loop_
_entity.id
_entity.type
_entity.pdbx_description
1 polymer ?
#
loop_
_entity_poly.entity_id
_entity_poly.type
_entity_poly.pdbx_seq_one_letter_code
_entity_poly.pdbx_strand_id
1 'polypeptide(L)'
;FFSGGLTALTGVAVVLLVYHWSSRESEHDLLVHKAVAKWTAEEVVLWLEQLGPWASLYRDRFLAERVNGRLLLTLTEEEFSRAPYTIENSSHRRAILLELERVKALGVKPPQNLWEYKAVNPGRSLFLLYALKSSPRLGLLYLYLFDYTDTFLPFIHTICPLQEDSSGEDIITRLLDLREPTWKQWREFLVKYSFLPYQLIAEFAWDWLEVHYWTSRFLIVNAMLLSVLELFSFWRIWSRSELKTVPQRMWNHFWKVSTQGLFVAMFWPLIPQFVCNCLFYWALYFNPIINIDLVVKEVRRLETQVL
;
A
#
# COMPACT_ATOMS: atom_id res chain seq x y z
N PHE A 1 -15.01 22.30 24.41
CA PHE A 1 -15.25 22.52 22.97
C PHE A 1 -14.59 21.46 22.08
N PHE A 2 -13.26 21.25 22.11
CA PHE A 2 -12.60 20.24 21.27
C PHE A 2 -13.03 18.78 21.52
N SER A 3 -13.30 18.37 22.78
CA SER A 3 -13.74 16.99 23.07
C SER A 3 -15.17 16.71 22.58
N GLY A 4 -16.04 17.72 22.54
CA GLY A 4 -17.39 17.65 21.98
C GLY A 4 -17.38 17.57 20.45
N GLY A 5 -16.50 18.35 19.79
CA GLY A 5 -16.31 18.26 18.35
C GLY A 5 -15.76 16.90 17.91
N LEU A 6 -14.77 16.37 18.65
CA LEU A 6 -14.18 15.06 18.36
C LEU A 6 -15.18 13.92 18.55
N THR A 7 -16.05 14.00 19.56
CA THR A 7 -17.10 13.00 19.81
C THR A 7 -18.25 13.07 18.79
N ALA A 8 -18.61 14.27 18.33
CA ALA A 8 -19.56 14.43 17.24
C ALA A 8 -19.00 13.92 15.90
N LEU A 9 -17.72 14.19 15.62
CA LEU A 9 -17.03 13.67 14.42
C LEU A 9 -16.89 12.16 14.45
N THR A 10 -16.58 11.55 15.60
CA THR A 10 -16.58 10.08 15.71
C THR A 10 -18.00 9.51 15.58
N GLY A 11 -19.03 10.18 16.13
CA GLY A 11 -20.43 9.77 15.94
C GLY A 11 -20.87 9.80 14.47
N VAL A 12 -20.58 10.90 13.75
CA VAL A 12 -20.88 11.04 12.32
C VAL A 12 -20.05 10.05 11.49
N ALA A 13 -18.78 9.83 11.84
CA ALA A 13 -17.95 8.83 11.19
C ALA A 13 -18.54 7.42 11.38
N VAL A 14 -19.01 7.07 12.58
CA VAL A 14 -19.66 5.78 12.85
C VAL A 14 -20.94 5.62 12.03
N VAL A 15 -21.78 6.66 11.95
CA VAL A 15 -23.02 6.62 11.14
C VAL A 15 -22.73 6.48 9.65
N LEU A 16 -21.76 7.23 9.12
CA LEU A 16 -21.32 7.10 7.73
C LEU A 16 -20.70 5.73 7.45
N LEU A 17 -19.96 5.17 8.40
CA LEU A 17 -19.38 3.83 8.30
C LEU A 17 -20.46 2.73 8.33
N VAL A 18 -21.51 2.88 9.14
CA VAL A 18 -22.66 1.95 9.16
C VAL A 18 -23.48 2.05 7.87
N TYR A 19 -23.67 3.27 7.34
CA TYR A 19 -24.34 3.47 6.05
C TYR A 19 -23.56 2.82 4.91
N HIS A 20 -22.25 3.07 4.85
CA HIS A 20 -21.34 2.49 3.85
C HIS A 20 -21.12 0.97 4.05
N TRP A 21 -21.42 0.43 5.23
CA TRP A 21 -21.47 -1.00 5.51
C TRP A 21 -22.77 -1.66 5.02
N SER A 22 -23.90 -0.93 5.00
CA SER A 22 -25.12 -1.46 4.41
C SER A 22 -25.02 -1.59 2.88
N SER A 23 -24.15 -0.79 2.25
CA SER A 23 -23.85 -0.88 0.81
C SER A 23 -22.77 -1.91 0.44
N ARG A 24 -22.42 -2.82 1.37
CA ARG A 24 -21.32 -3.80 1.27
C ARG A 24 -21.53 -4.94 0.27
N GLU A 25 -22.61 -4.88 -0.52
CA GLU A 25 -22.73 -5.69 -1.74
C GLU A 25 -21.61 -5.39 -2.74
N SER A 26 -20.93 -4.24 -2.68
CA SER A 26 -19.83 -3.91 -3.61
C SER A 26 -18.46 -4.53 -3.29
N GLU A 27 -18.18 -4.93 -2.04
CA GLU A 27 -16.86 -5.54 -1.68
C GLU A 27 -16.76 -7.02 -2.13
N HIS A 28 -17.89 -7.73 -2.21
CA HIS A 28 -17.93 -9.13 -2.65
C HIS A 28 -17.87 -9.29 -4.18
N ASP A 29 -18.08 -8.20 -4.93
CA ASP A 29 -17.97 -8.13 -6.40
C ASP A 29 -16.58 -7.71 -6.89
N LEU A 30 -15.60 -7.59 -5.99
CA LEU A 30 -14.23 -7.33 -6.41
C LEU A 30 -13.63 -8.59 -7.07
N LEU A 31 -13.16 -8.44 -8.31
CA LEU A 31 -12.52 -9.50 -9.11
C LEU A 31 -11.33 -10.17 -8.42
N VAL A 32 -10.77 -9.54 -7.37
CA VAL A 32 -9.65 -10.05 -6.59
C VAL A 32 -10.02 -11.23 -5.69
N HIS A 33 -11.30 -11.40 -5.34
CA HIS A 33 -11.79 -12.58 -4.58
C HIS A 33 -12.46 -13.63 -5.47
N LYS A 34 -12.85 -13.25 -6.68
CA LYS A 34 -13.57 -14.10 -7.61
C LYS A 34 -12.60 -14.85 -8.51
N ALA A 35 -12.67 -16.19 -8.48
CA ALA A 35 -11.90 -17.03 -9.39
C ALA A 35 -12.17 -16.66 -10.86
N VAL A 36 -11.11 -16.60 -11.66
CA VAL A 36 -11.16 -16.13 -13.06
C VAL A 36 -12.14 -16.94 -13.88
N ALA A 37 -12.18 -18.26 -13.68
CA ALA A 37 -13.12 -19.16 -14.36
C ALA A 37 -14.61 -18.86 -14.09
N LYS A 38 -14.93 -17.99 -13.13
CA LYS A 38 -16.30 -17.54 -12.81
C LYS A 38 -16.60 -16.14 -13.32
N TRP A 39 -15.65 -15.46 -13.97
CA TRP A 39 -15.87 -14.12 -14.48
C TRP A 39 -16.86 -14.12 -15.65
N THR A 40 -17.75 -13.14 -15.64
CA THR A 40 -18.68 -12.81 -16.72
C THR A 40 -17.96 -11.99 -17.80
N ALA A 41 -18.61 -11.78 -18.95
CA ALA A 41 -18.02 -11.00 -20.03
C ALA A 41 -17.77 -9.53 -19.64
N GLU A 42 -18.65 -8.95 -18.83
CA GLU A 42 -18.51 -7.58 -18.32
C GLU A 42 -17.32 -7.46 -17.37
N GLU A 43 -17.14 -8.46 -16.51
CA GLU A 43 -16.01 -8.53 -15.56
C GLU A 43 -14.66 -8.71 -16.27
N VAL A 44 -14.62 -9.52 -17.32
CA VAL A 44 -13.41 -9.65 -18.18
C VAL A 44 -13.06 -8.32 -18.82
N VAL A 45 -14.06 -7.58 -19.31
CA VAL A 45 -13.86 -6.26 -19.90
C VAL A 45 -13.39 -5.25 -18.86
N LEU A 46 -13.95 -5.28 -17.65
CA LEU A 46 -13.51 -4.43 -16.55
C LEU A 46 -12.05 -4.69 -16.16
N TRP A 47 -11.63 -5.95 -16.15
CA TRP A 47 -10.21 -6.32 -15.99
C TRP A 47 -9.35 -5.83 -17.17
N LEU A 48 -9.83 -5.97 -18.40
CA LEU A 48 -9.12 -5.53 -19.59
C LEU A 48 -8.88 -4.01 -19.59
N GLU A 49 -9.90 -3.22 -19.25
CA GLU A 49 -9.81 -1.75 -19.18
C GLU A 49 -8.79 -1.27 -18.12
N GLN A 50 -8.50 -2.08 -17.10
CA GLN A 50 -7.50 -1.78 -16.08
C GLN A 50 -6.06 -1.93 -16.58
N LEU A 51 -5.83 -2.59 -17.71
CA LEU A 51 -4.49 -2.70 -18.32
C LEU A 51 -4.00 -1.36 -18.90
N GLY A 52 -4.91 -0.43 -19.14
CA GLY A 52 -4.61 0.94 -19.53
C GLY A 52 -5.65 1.54 -20.48
N PRO A 53 -5.55 2.86 -20.77
CA PRO A 53 -6.52 3.57 -21.60
C PRO A 53 -6.68 2.97 -23.01
N TRP A 54 -5.62 2.37 -23.55
CA TRP A 54 -5.60 1.70 -24.86
C TRP A 54 -6.49 0.46 -24.92
N ALA A 55 -6.75 -0.19 -23.79
CA ALA A 55 -7.49 -1.45 -23.74
C ALA A 55 -8.99 -1.25 -24.03
N SER A 56 -9.50 -0.03 -23.82
CA SER A 56 -10.86 0.38 -24.18
C SER A 56 -11.18 0.17 -25.68
N LEU A 57 -10.18 0.19 -26.56
CA LEU A 57 -10.33 -0.05 -28.01
C LEU A 57 -10.81 -1.46 -28.34
N TYR A 58 -10.61 -2.43 -27.43
CA TYR A 58 -10.95 -3.84 -27.62
C TYR A 58 -12.21 -4.25 -26.87
N ARG A 59 -12.76 -3.35 -26.04
CA ARG A 59 -13.97 -3.54 -25.22
C ARG A 59 -15.11 -4.18 -26.01
N ASP A 60 -15.53 -3.54 -27.10
CA ASP A 60 -16.70 -3.96 -27.86
C ASP A 60 -16.50 -5.32 -28.53
N ARG A 61 -15.26 -5.66 -28.91
CA ARG A 61 -14.92 -6.98 -29.47
C ARG A 61 -15.04 -8.07 -28.43
N PHE A 62 -14.55 -7.82 -27.21
CA PHE A 62 -14.66 -8.78 -26.10
C PHE A 62 -16.10 -8.97 -25.64
N LEU A 63 -16.92 -7.91 -25.66
CA LEU A 63 -18.36 -8.00 -25.36
C LEU A 63 -19.13 -8.73 -26.46
N ALA A 64 -18.86 -8.43 -27.74
CA ALA A 64 -19.52 -9.07 -28.87
C ALA A 64 -19.30 -10.59 -28.88
N GLU A 65 -18.07 -11.02 -28.61
CA GLU A 65 -17.68 -12.43 -28.50
C GLU A 65 -18.04 -13.08 -27.17
N ARG A 66 -18.66 -12.30 -26.25
CA ARG A 66 -19.06 -12.75 -24.91
C ARG A 66 -17.93 -13.46 -24.18
N VAL A 67 -16.72 -12.88 -24.24
CA VAL A 67 -15.52 -13.47 -23.65
C VAL A 67 -15.67 -13.52 -22.13
N ASN A 68 -16.07 -14.68 -21.62
CA ASN A 68 -16.13 -14.94 -20.20
C ASN A 68 -14.77 -15.47 -19.69
N GLY A 69 -14.63 -15.56 -18.36
CA GLY A 69 -13.36 -15.93 -17.77
C GLY A 69 -12.86 -17.33 -18.11
N ARG A 70 -13.73 -18.28 -18.47
CA ARG A 70 -13.29 -19.60 -18.96
C ARG A 70 -12.67 -19.50 -20.34
N LEU A 71 -13.31 -18.75 -21.24
CA LEU A 71 -12.77 -18.50 -22.57
C LEU A 71 -11.48 -17.70 -22.48
N LEU A 72 -11.43 -16.68 -21.61
CA LEU A 72 -10.23 -15.87 -21.37
C LEU A 72 -9.01 -16.73 -21.03
N LEU A 73 -9.17 -17.75 -20.18
CA LEU A 73 -8.09 -18.66 -19.78
C LEU A 73 -7.58 -19.55 -20.92
N THR A 74 -8.37 -19.79 -21.96
CA THR A 74 -7.96 -20.57 -23.13
C THR A 74 -7.32 -19.71 -24.21
N LEU A 75 -7.48 -18.37 -24.16
CA LEU A 75 -6.98 -17.48 -25.19
C LEU A 75 -5.45 -17.52 -25.30
N THR A 76 -4.97 -17.64 -26.54
CA THR A 76 -3.54 -17.63 -26.88
C THR A 76 -3.18 -16.43 -27.76
N GLU A 77 -1.88 -16.19 -27.96
CA GLU A 77 -1.42 -15.09 -28.81
C GLU A 77 -1.98 -15.15 -30.23
N GLU A 78 -2.05 -16.36 -30.80
CA GLU A 78 -2.57 -16.57 -32.15
C GLU A 78 -4.04 -16.14 -32.26
N GLU A 79 -4.84 -16.46 -31.25
CA GLU A 79 -6.26 -16.11 -31.21
C GLU A 79 -6.44 -14.59 -31.10
N PHE A 80 -5.65 -13.89 -30.27
CA PHE A 80 -5.68 -12.43 -30.20
C PHE A 80 -5.31 -11.75 -31.52
N SER A 81 -4.43 -12.36 -32.32
CA SER A 81 -4.01 -11.80 -33.62
C SER A 81 -5.05 -11.96 -34.73
N ARG A 82 -5.92 -12.98 -34.64
CA ARG A 82 -6.91 -13.31 -35.67
C ARG A 82 -8.27 -12.68 -35.36
N ALA A 83 -9.15 -12.67 -36.37
CA ALA A 83 -10.56 -12.37 -36.13
C ALA A 83 -11.13 -13.39 -35.13
N PRO A 84 -11.98 -12.98 -34.17
CA PRO A 84 -12.70 -11.70 -34.08
C PRO A 84 -11.96 -10.57 -33.32
N TYR A 85 -10.86 -10.86 -32.64
CA TYR A 85 -10.19 -9.89 -31.75
C TYR A 85 -9.28 -8.92 -32.51
N THR A 86 -8.59 -9.39 -33.56
CA THR A 86 -7.76 -8.61 -34.50
C THR A 86 -6.92 -7.53 -33.79
N ILE A 87 -6.18 -7.94 -32.76
CA ILE A 87 -5.28 -7.05 -32.02
C ILE A 87 -3.97 -6.98 -32.80
N GLU A 88 -3.86 -6.03 -33.74
CA GLU A 88 -2.69 -5.90 -34.63
C GLU A 88 -1.42 -5.49 -33.87
N ASN A 89 -1.56 -4.68 -32.82
CA ASN A 89 -0.43 -4.18 -32.04
C ASN A 89 0.19 -5.30 -31.16
N SER A 90 1.45 -5.64 -31.43
CA SER A 90 2.20 -6.65 -30.67
C SER A 90 2.42 -6.26 -29.21
N SER A 91 2.57 -4.97 -28.88
CA SER A 91 2.74 -4.54 -27.48
C SER A 91 1.48 -4.76 -26.66
N HIS A 92 0.31 -4.48 -27.24
CA HIS A 92 -0.98 -4.73 -26.60
C HIS A 92 -1.22 -6.23 -26.38
N ARG A 93 -0.95 -7.07 -27.39
CA ARG A 93 -1.04 -8.53 -27.25
C ARG A 93 -0.15 -9.03 -26.12
N ARG A 94 1.12 -8.59 -26.11
CA ARG A 94 2.08 -8.97 -25.07
C ARG A 94 1.64 -8.53 -23.68
N ALA A 95 1.12 -7.32 -23.53
CA ALA A 95 0.60 -6.83 -22.24
C ALA A 95 -0.59 -7.65 -21.74
N ILE A 96 -1.56 -7.96 -22.61
CA ILE A 96 -2.72 -8.80 -22.26
C ILE A 96 -2.27 -10.21 -21.86
N LEU A 97 -1.41 -10.84 -22.66
CA LEU A 97 -0.93 -12.20 -22.39
C LEU A 97 -0.19 -12.28 -21.06
N LEU A 98 0.63 -11.28 -20.77
CA LEU A 98 1.42 -11.27 -19.55
C LEU A 98 0.56 -11.13 -18.29
N GLU A 99 -0.41 -10.24 -18.31
CA GLU A 99 -1.37 -10.13 -17.20
C GLU A 99 -2.29 -11.34 -17.14
N LEU A 100 -2.63 -11.95 -18.28
CA LEU A 100 -3.37 -13.21 -18.32
C LEU A 100 -2.58 -14.36 -17.67
N GLU A 101 -1.27 -14.46 -17.91
CA GLU A 101 -0.42 -15.47 -17.26
C GLU A 101 -0.31 -15.23 -15.74
N ARG A 102 -0.23 -13.97 -15.29
CA ARG A 102 -0.29 -13.64 -13.86
C ARG A 102 -1.61 -14.08 -13.23
N VAL A 103 -2.72 -13.76 -13.89
CA VAL A 103 -4.07 -14.09 -13.46
C VAL A 103 -4.32 -15.61 -13.50
N LYS A 104 -3.73 -16.34 -14.45
CA LYS A 104 -3.73 -17.81 -14.50
C LYS A 104 -2.96 -18.42 -13.34
N ALA A 105 -1.76 -17.91 -13.06
CA ALA A 105 -0.91 -18.41 -11.98
C ALA A 105 -1.55 -18.20 -10.60
N LEU A 106 -2.18 -17.05 -10.38
CA LEU A 106 -2.85 -16.71 -9.13
C LEU A 106 -4.28 -17.26 -9.02
N GLY A 107 -4.92 -17.58 -10.14
CA GLY A 107 -6.31 -18.02 -10.23
C GLY A 107 -7.35 -16.91 -9.96
N VAL A 108 -6.90 -15.72 -9.57
CA VAL A 108 -7.67 -14.51 -9.27
C VAL A 108 -6.93 -13.28 -9.81
N LYS A 109 -7.63 -12.14 -9.90
CA LYS A 109 -7.01 -10.86 -10.26
C LYS A 109 -6.03 -10.42 -9.15
N PRO A 110 -4.78 -10.03 -9.45
CA PRO A 110 -3.90 -9.40 -8.47
C PRO A 110 -4.41 -8.01 -8.05
N PRO A 111 -4.24 -7.60 -6.77
CA PRO A 111 -4.67 -6.28 -6.32
C PRO A 111 -3.82 -5.18 -6.96
N GLN A 112 -4.45 -4.19 -7.58
CA GLN A 112 -3.76 -3.07 -8.25
C GLN A 112 -3.73 -1.79 -7.43
N ASN A 113 -4.57 -1.69 -6.40
CA ASN A 113 -4.70 -0.49 -5.60
C ASN A 113 -4.78 -0.80 -4.10
N LEU A 114 -4.55 0.21 -3.25
CA LEU A 114 -4.60 0.08 -1.79
C LEU A 114 -5.88 -0.59 -1.28
N TRP A 115 -7.04 -0.30 -1.88
CA TRP A 115 -8.33 -0.80 -1.41
C TRP A 115 -8.52 -2.28 -1.76
N GLU A 116 -8.13 -2.67 -2.96
CA GLU A 116 -8.07 -4.08 -3.39
C GLU A 116 -7.08 -4.87 -2.53
N TYR A 117 -5.90 -4.29 -2.26
CA TYR A 117 -4.91 -4.93 -1.39
C TYR A 117 -5.43 -5.13 0.03
N LYS A 118 -6.09 -4.11 0.60
CA LYS A 118 -6.75 -4.21 1.91
C LYS A 118 -7.84 -5.27 1.93
N ALA A 119 -8.61 -5.38 0.85
CA ALA A 119 -9.72 -6.33 0.77
C ALA A 119 -9.22 -7.79 0.70
N VAL A 120 -8.10 -8.04 0.01
CA VAL A 120 -7.43 -9.35 -0.01
C VAL A 120 -6.70 -9.63 1.31
N ASN A 121 -6.03 -8.62 1.87
CA ASN A 121 -5.12 -8.76 2.99
C ASN A 121 -5.48 -7.85 4.18
N PRO A 122 -6.65 -8.01 4.82
CA PRO A 122 -7.14 -7.05 5.82
C PRO A 122 -6.26 -6.99 7.07
N GLY A 123 -5.80 -8.15 7.57
CA GLY A 123 -4.98 -8.22 8.79
C GLY A 123 -3.59 -7.66 8.59
N ARG A 124 -2.97 -8.05 7.48
CA ARG A 124 -1.66 -7.58 7.06
C ARG A 124 -1.66 -6.08 6.78
N SER A 125 -2.69 -5.56 6.12
CA SER A 125 -2.82 -4.12 5.85
C SER A 125 -2.93 -3.30 7.14
N LEU A 126 -3.74 -3.77 8.11
CA LEU A 126 -3.82 -3.13 9.42
C LEU A 126 -2.49 -3.21 10.16
N PHE A 127 -1.87 -4.38 10.20
CA PHE A 127 -0.57 -4.58 10.84
C PHE A 127 0.49 -3.65 10.25
N LEU A 128 0.62 -3.59 8.92
CA LEU A 128 1.60 -2.74 8.24
C LEU A 128 1.33 -1.26 8.52
N LEU A 129 0.07 -0.81 8.49
CA LEU A 129 -0.28 0.58 8.80
C LEU A 129 0.17 0.98 10.20
N TYR A 130 -0.05 0.12 11.21
CA TYR A 130 0.34 0.42 12.59
C TYR A 130 1.84 0.21 12.83
N ALA A 131 2.46 -0.81 12.21
CA ALA A 131 3.88 -1.09 12.33
C ALA A 131 4.71 0.05 11.70
N LEU A 132 4.42 0.43 10.46
CA LEU A 132 5.13 1.49 9.75
C LEU A 132 4.92 2.86 10.40
N LYS A 133 3.74 3.10 11.01
CA LYS A 133 3.48 4.32 11.78
C LYS A 133 4.24 4.37 13.10
N SER A 134 4.24 3.27 13.86
CA SER A 134 4.79 3.25 15.22
C SER A 134 6.30 3.07 15.25
N SER A 135 6.81 2.28 14.31
CA SER A 135 8.22 1.92 14.21
C SER A 135 8.54 1.54 12.75
N PRO A 136 8.76 2.53 11.87
CA PRO A 136 9.03 2.26 10.46
C PRO A 136 10.24 1.37 10.25
N ARG A 137 11.27 1.50 11.11
CA ARG A 137 12.47 0.63 11.08
C ARG A 137 12.10 -0.85 11.30
N LEU A 138 11.32 -1.15 12.34
CA LEU A 138 10.89 -2.53 12.61
C LEU A 138 9.88 -3.04 11.59
N GLY A 139 8.99 -2.17 11.08
CA GLY A 139 8.06 -2.53 10.01
C GLY A 139 8.77 -2.91 8.71
N LEU A 140 9.78 -2.14 8.30
CA LEU A 140 10.59 -2.44 7.12
C LEU A 140 11.48 -3.67 7.33
N LEU A 141 12.03 -3.86 8.52
CA LEU A 141 12.78 -5.08 8.87
C LEU A 141 11.87 -6.32 8.83
N TYR A 142 10.62 -6.20 9.29
CA TYR A 142 9.63 -7.27 9.17
C TYR A 142 9.38 -7.64 7.70
N LEU A 143 9.20 -6.64 6.84
CA LEU A 143 9.03 -6.87 5.40
C LEU A 143 10.25 -7.58 4.81
N TYR A 144 11.47 -7.17 5.16
CA TYR A 144 12.69 -7.83 4.70
C TYR A 144 12.78 -9.32 5.12
N LEU A 145 12.39 -9.65 6.35
CA LEU A 145 12.53 -11.01 6.89
C LEU A 145 11.40 -11.96 6.50
N PHE A 146 10.16 -11.46 6.44
CA PHE A 146 8.97 -12.30 6.29
C PHE A 146 8.27 -12.14 4.94
N ASP A 147 8.54 -11.06 4.19
CA ASP A 147 7.90 -10.80 2.91
C ASP A 147 8.83 -10.07 1.93
N TYR A 148 9.96 -10.71 1.67
CA TYR A 148 11.04 -10.14 0.86
C TYR A 148 10.60 -9.91 -0.58
N THR A 149 10.15 -10.98 -1.26
CA THR A 149 9.86 -10.98 -2.70
C THR A 149 8.65 -10.14 -3.06
N ASP A 150 7.59 -10.21 -2.25
CA ASP A 150 6.27 -9.73 -2.67
C ASP A 150 6.04 -8.27 -2.29
N THR A 151 6.67 -7.76 -1.23
CA THR A 151 6.50 -6.36 -0.77
C THR A 151 7.80 -5.61 -0.59
N PHE A 152 8.82 -6.20 0.06
CA PHE A 152 10.06 -5.46 0.32
C PHE A 152 10.84 -5.13 -0.97
N LEU A 153 10.94 -6.11 -1.87
CA LEU A 153 11.68 -5.97 -3.11
C LEU A 153 11.04 -4.94 -4.05
N PRO A 154 9.73 -4.96 -4.35
CA PRO A 154 9.08 -3.85 -5.05
C PRO A 154 9.31 -2.51 -4.36
N PHE A 155 9.20 -2.46 -3.03
CA PHE A 155 9.38 -1.24 -2.25
C PHE A 155 10.77 -0.62 -2.44
N ILE A 156 11.86 -1.39 -2.33
CA ILE A 156 13.20 -0.84 -2.53
C ILE A 156 13.43 -0.36 -3.96
N HIS A 157 12.87 -1.03 -4.97
CA HIS A 157 12.96 -0.58 -6.37
C HIS A 157 12.18 0.70 -6.65
N THR A 158 11.04 0.89 -5.99
CA THR A 158 10.25 2.13 -6.07
C THR A 158 11.00 3.30 -5.43
N ILE A 159 11.54 3.12 -4.22
CA ILE A 159 12.10 4.23 -3.43
C ILE A 159 13.56 4.55 -3.77
N CYS A 160 14.30 3.56 -4.26
CA CYS A 160 15.70 3.71 -4.66
C CYS A 160 15.84 3.26 -6.12
N PRO A 161 15.35 4.03 -7.10
CA PRO A 161 15.39 3.62 -8.50
C PRO A 161 16.84 3.54 -9.02
N LEU A 162 17.10 2.52 -9.85
CA LEU A 162 18.34 2.45 -10.62
C LEU A 162 18.31 3.54 -11.70
N GLN A 163 19.18 4.55 -11.56
CA GLN A 163 19.50 5.49 -12.62
C GLN A 163 20.36 4.76 -13.65
N GLU A 164 19.72 4.07 -14.60
CA GLU A 164 20.39 3.50 -15.78
C GLU A 164 19.87 4.19 -17.04
N ASP A 165 20.82 4.66 -17.85
CA ASP A 165 20.61 5.30 -19.14
C ASP A 165 19.80 4.39 -20.07
N SER A 166 18.91 5.04 -20.82
CA SER A 166 18.05 4.50 -21.86
C SER A 166 18.68 3.39 -22.73
N SER A 167 18.17 2.16 -22.61
CA SER A 167 18.14 1.19 -23.72
C SER A 167 17.02 0.17 -23.54
N GLY A 168 15.86 0.45 -24.15
CA GLY A 168 15.02 -0.53 -24.85
C GLY A 168 14.51 -1.80 -24.15
N GLU A 169 14.72 -2.01 -22.86
CA GLU A 169 14.11 -3.14 -22.15
C GLU A 169 12.72 -2.74 -21.64
N ASP A 170 11.70 -3.42 -22.18
CA ASP A 170 10.30 -3.21 -21.84
C ASP A 170 10.13 -3.16 -20.32
N ILE A 171 9.46 -2.11 -19.83
CA ILE A 171 9.03 -1.93 -18.42
C ILE A 171 8.38 -3.20 -17.86
N ILE A 172 7.74 -3.95 -18.75
CA ILE A 172 7.08 -5.23 -18.55
C ILE A 172 8.06 -6.34 -18.11
N THR A 173 9.27 -6.40 -18.68
CA THR A 173 10.33 -7.34 -18.27
C THR A 173 10.92 -6.98 -16.91
N ARG A 174 11.09 -5.68 -16.61
CA ARG A 174 11.53 -5.18 -15.29
C ARG A 174 10.50 -5.45 -14.19
N LEU A 175 9.21 -5.48 -14.52
CA LEU A 175 8.12 -5.84 -13.61
C LEU A 175 8.02 -7.35 -13.33
N LEU A 176 8.63 -8.19 -14.17
CA LEU A 176 8.61 -9.65 -14.03
C LEU A 176 9.88 -10.18 -13.36
N ASP A 177 11.05 -9.66 -13.74
CA ASP A 177 12.32 -9.91 -13.06
C ASP A 177 12.63 -8.73 -12.15
N LEU A 178 12.04 -8.72 -10.95
CA LEU A 178 12.56 -7.90 -9.86
C LEU A 178 13.94 -8.43 -9.50
N ARG A 179 14.95 -7.93 -10.22
CA ARG A 179 16.36 -8.28 -10.03
C ARG A 179 16.77 -7.85 -8.63
N GLU A 180 17.60 -8.67 -7.97
CA GLU A 180 18.12 -8.33 -6.65
C GLU A 180 18.69 -6.90 -6.59
N PRO A 181 18.45 -6.14 -5.51
CA PRO A 181 18.80 -4.74 -5.45
C PRO A 181 20.32 -4.57 -5.54
N THR A 182 20.75 -3.61 -6.34
CA THR A 182 22.17 -3.29 -6.52
C THR A 182 22.73 -2.68 -5.23
N TRP A 183 24.03 -2.86 -4.98
CA TRP A 183 24.71 -2.27 -3.82
C TRP A 183 24.48 -0.76 -3.65
N LYS A 184 24.36 -0.02 -4.77
CA LYS A 184 24.01 1.41 -4.77
C LYS A 184 22.63 1.67 -4.14
N GLN A 185 21.61 0.90 -4.53
CA GLN A 185 20.25 0.98 -3.99
C GLN A 185 20.24 0.59 -2.51
N TRP A 186 20.95 -0.49 -2.15
CA TRP A 186 21.11 -0.90 -0.74
C TRP A 186 21.74 0.19 0.12
N ARG A 187 22.79 0.85 -0.37
CA ARG A 187 23.44 1.93 0.36
C ARG A 187 22.49 3.11 0.57
N GLU A 188 21.78 3.54 -0.47
CA GLU A 188 20.80 4.63 -0.37
C GLU A 188 19.67 4.27 0.60
N PHE A 189 19.13 3.06 0.47
CA PHE A 189 18.11 2.53 1.35
C PHE A 189 18.59 2.50 2.81
N LEU A 190 19.78 1.98 3.09
CA LEU A 190 20.31 1.88 4.46
C LEU A 190 20.51 3.24 5.12
N VAL A 191 20.93 4.25 4.36
CA VAL A 191 21.04 5.63 4.86
C VAL A 191 19.66 6.19 5.21
N LYS A 192 18.68 6.08 4.29
CA LYS A 192 17.31 6.54 4.54
C LYS A 192 16.65 5.76 5.69
N TYR A 193 16.82 4.44 5.74
CA TYR A 193 16.31 3.54 6.79
C TYR A 193 16.84 3.93 8.17
N SER A 194 18.12 4.31 8.27
CA SER A 194 18.75 4.65 9.54
C SER A 194 18.28 6.01 10.06
N PHE A 195 18.37 7.05 9.21
CA PHE A 195 18.21 8.44 9.63
C PHE A 195 16.81 9.01 9.36
N LEU A 196 16.13 8.58 8.30
CA LEU A 196 14.89 9.17 7.80
C LEU A 196 13.86 8.10 7.40
N PRO A 197 13.49 7.18 8.30
CA PRO A 197 12.66 6.04 7.92
C PRO A 197 11.22 6.43 7.52
N TYR A 198 10.69 7.55 8.04
CA TYR A 198 9.39 8.07 7.61
C TYR A 198 9.44 8.74 6.24
N GLN A 199 10.61 9.23 5.81
CA GLN A 199 10.79 9.78 4.45
C GLN A 199 10.60 8.68 3.40
N LEU A 200 11.04 7.45 3.67
CA LEU A 200 10.80 6.29 2.80
C LEU A 200 9.30 6.06 2.55
N ILE A 201 8.48 6.24 3.59
CA ILE A 201 7.02 6.10 3.49
C ILE A 201 6.42 7.27 2.69
N ALA A 202 6.94 8.49 2.86
CA ALA A 202 6.50 9.66 2.12
C ALA A 202 6.83 9.56 0.62
N GLU A 203 8.04 9.11 0.27
CA GLU A 203 8.45 8.85 -1.12
C GLU A 203 7.57 7.77 -1.76
N PHE A 204 7.26 6.70 -1.02
CA PHE A 204 6.36 5.66 -1.51
C PHE A 204 4.95 6.19 -1.79
N ALA A 205 4.42 6.97 -0.85
CA ALA A 205 3.11 7.58 -1.02
C ALA A 205 3.08 8.62 -2.15
N TRP A 206 4.22 9.26 -2.45
CA TRP A 206 4.37 10.21 -3.55
C TRP A 206 4.17 9.55 -4.91
N ASP A 207 4.78 8.38 -5.14
CA ASP A 207 4.62 7.64 -6.41
C ASP A 207 3.16 7.18 -6.62
N TRP A 208 2.41 7.02 -5.53
CA TRP A 208 1.00 6.63 -5.56
C TRP A 208 0.02 7.81 -5.70
N LEU A 209 0.50 9.05 -5.85
CA LEU A 209 -0.36 10.23 -5.91
C LEU A 209 -1.33 10.21 -7.10
N GLU A 210 -0.94 9.60 -8.23
CA GLU A 210 -1.78 9.47 -9.43
C GLU A 210 -2.96 8.52 -9.19
N VAL A 211 -2.75 7.46 -8.40
CA VAL A 211 -3.77 6.45 -8.12
C VAL A 211 -4.67 6.89 -6.95
N HIS A 212 -4.07 7.41 -5.86
CA HIS A 212 -4.79 7.78 -4.63
C HIS A 212 -4.46 9.20 -4.16
N TYR A 213 -4.90 10.19 -4.93
CA TYR A 213 -4.63 11.61 -4.68
C TYR A 213 -4.77 12.06 -3.22
N TRP A 214 -5.91 11.79 -2.58
CA TRP A 214 -6.16 12.23 -1.20
C TRP A 214 -5.41 11.38 -0.17
N THR A 215 -5.51 10.06 -0.27
CA THR A 215 -4.89 9.13 0.69
C THR A 215 -3.38 9.29 0.73
N SER A 216 -2.73 9.41 -0.42
CA SER A 216 -1.29 9.66 -0.51
C SER A 216 -0.89 10.95 0.19
N ARG A 217 -1.65 12.05 0.02
CA ARG A 217 -1.36 13.32 0.74
C ARG A 217 -1.50 13.21 2.24
N PHE A 218 -2.54 12.52 2.72
CA PHE A 218 -2.68 12.26 4.15
C PHE A 218 -1.48 11.47 4.70
N LEU A 219 -1.02 10.45 3.96
CA LEU A 219 0.17 9.67 4.33
C LEU A 219 1.44 10.51 4.31
N ILE A 220 1.67 11.32 3.28
CA ILE A 220 2.83 12.21 3.17
C ILE A 220 2.86 13.20 4.33
N VAL A 221 1.75 13.91 4.58
CA VAL A 221 1.66 14.88 5.69
C VAL A 221 1.89 14.17 7.03
N ASN A 222 1.27 13.02 7.24
CA ASN A 222 1.47 12.23 8.46
C ASN A 222 2.93 11.81 8.65
N ALA A 223 3.60 11.34 7.59
CA ALA A 223 4.99 10.95 7.61
C ALA A 223 5.91 12.15 7.91
N MET A 224 5.66 13.31 7.30
CA MET A 224 6.40 14.55 7.58
C MET A 224 6.27 14.98 9.05
N LEU A 225 5.06 14.92 9.62
CA LEU A 225 4.83 15.23 11.03
C LEU A 225 5.59 14.26 11.96
N LEU A 226 5.58 12.97 11.63
CA LEU A 226 6.31 11.95 12.39
C LEU A 226 7.83 12.16 12.30
N SER A 227 8.37 12.55 11.14
CA SER A 227 9.77 12.95 10.99
C SER A 227 10.15 14.12 11.91
N VAL A 228 9.30 15.14 11.99
CA VAL A 228 9.51 16.30 12.89
C VAL A 228 9.49 15.87 14.37
N LEU A 229 8.56 14.98 14.76
CA LEU A 229 8.50 14.45 16.12
C LEU A 229 9.72 13.58 16.48
N GLU A 230 10.23 12.79 15.53
CA GLU A 230 11.49 12.04 15.72
C GLU A 230 12.67 13.00 15.91
N LEU A 231 12.74 14.07 15.12
CA LEU A 231 13.78 15.08 15.25
C LEU A 231 13.76 15.76 16.62
N PHE A 232 12.59 16.17 17.12
CA PHE A 232 12.46 16.72 18.47
C PHE A 232 12.84 15.72 19.56
N SER A 233 12.46 14.45 19.38
CA SER A 233 12.81 13.39 20.32
C SER A 233 14.32 13.16 20.38
N PHE A 234 14.99 13.14 19.22
CA PHE A 234 16.43 13.02 19.11
C PHE A 234 17.14 14.23 19.72
N TRP A 235 16.70 15.44 19.36
CA TRP A 235 17.22 16.70 19.91
C TRP A 235 17.18 16.73 21.44
N ARG A 236 16.06 16.30 22.03
CA ARG A 236 15.90 16.23 23.49
C ARG A 236 16.87 15.25 24.16
N ILE A 237 17.08 14.08 23.55
CA ILE A 237 18.02 13.07 24.07
C ILE A 237 19.46 13.59 23.99
N TRP A 238 19.80 14.23 22.88
CA TRP A 238 21.10 14.85 22.65
C TRP A 238 21.36 15.98 23.66
N SER A 239 20.44 16.94 23.77
CA SER A 239 20.50 18.07 24.69
C SER A 239 20.74 17.65 26.14
N ARG A 240 20.12 16.55 26.59
CA ARG A 240 20.21 16.07 27.97
C ARG A 240 21.35 15.09 28.22
N SER A 241 22.19 14.82 27.22
CA SER A 241 23.25 13.79 27.27
C SER A 241 22.76 12.41 27.73
N GLU A 242 21.48 12.08 27.47
CA GLU A 242 20.86 10.81 27.86
C GLU A 242 21.16 9.68 26.85
N LEU A 243 22.18 9.85 26.00
CA LEU A 243 22.56 8.90 24.94
C LEU A 243 22.83 7.49 25.48
N LYS A 244 23.34 7.37 26.71
CA LYS A 244 23.56 6.07 27.37
C LYS A 244 22.27 5.27 27.60
N THR A 245 21.11 5.93 27.63
CA THR A 245 19.79 5.27 27.81
C THR A 245 19.14 4.84 26.50
N VAL A 246 19.70 5.22 25.35
CA VAL A 246 19.13 4.93 24.02
C VAL A 246 19.04 3.43 23.74
N PRO A 247 20.07 2.60 24.01
CA PRO A 247 19.98 1.16 23.76
C PRO A 247 18.85 0.50 24.55
N GLN A 248 18.70 0.86 25.83
CA GLN A 248 17.63 0.34 26.68
C GLN A 248 16.24 0.77 26.18
N ARG A 249 16.09 2.04 25.75
CA ARG A 249 14.84 2.54 25.17
C ARG A 249 14.48 1.84 23.87
N MET A 250 15.45 1.62 22.99
CA MET A 250 15.26 0.87 21.74
C MET A 250 14.87 -0.59 22.01
N TRP A 251 15.52 -1.25 22.96
CA TRP A 251 15.19 -2.62 23.36
C TRP A 251 13.76 -2.74 23.92
N ASN A 252 13.38 -1.82 24.82
CA ASN A 252 12.02 -1.78 25.35
C ASN A 252 10.99 -1.50 24.26
N HIS A 253 11.31 -0.63 23.29
CA HIS A 253 10.46 -0.33 22.16
C HIS A 253 10.29 -1.55 21.24
N PHE A 254 11.37 -2.28 20.95
CA PHE A 254 11.33 -3.53 20.20
C PHE A 254 10.38 -4.54 20.85
N TRP A 255 10.53 -4.80 22.15
CA TRP A 255 9.63 -5.71 22.86
C TRP A 255 8.17 -5.25 22.86
N LYS A 256 7.94 -3.95 23.02
CA LYS A 256 6.58 -3.39 22.97
C LYS A 256 5.93 -3.59 21.60
N VAL A 257 6.63 -3.30 20.51
CA VAL A 257 6.10 -3.46 19.16
C VAL A 257 5.90 -4.94 18.82
N SER A 258 6.85 -5.80 19.18
CA SER A 258 6.75 -7.25 18.96
C SER A 258 5.58 -7.88 19.73
N THR A 259 5.39 -7.52 21.00
CA THR A 259 4.25 -8.03 21.79
C THR A 259 2.91 -7.52 21.27
N GLN A 260 2.82 -6.27 20.83
CA GLN A 260 1.62 -5.74 20.17
C GLN A 260 1.34 -6.44 18.84
N GLY A 261 2.37 -6.66 18.02
CA GLY A 261 2.25 -7.40 16.76
C GLY A 261 1.77 -8.83 16.97
N LEU A 262 2.35 -9.54 17.95
CA LEU A 262 1.93 -10.90 18.32
C LEU A 262 0.48 -10.93 18.83
N PHE A 263 0.09 -9.96 19.66
CA PHE A 263 -1.28 -9.84 20.15
C PHE A 263 -2.26 -9.64 18.98
N VAL A 264 -1.95 -8.72 18.06
CA VAL A 264 -2.78 -8.51 16.87
C VAL A 264 -2.85 -9.80 16.05
N ALA A 265 -1.74 -10.48 15.78
CA ALA A 265 -1.74 -11.72 15.01
C ALA A 265 -2.58 -12.84 15.66
N MET A 266 -2.52 -12.98 16.98
CA MET A 266 -3.23 -14.02 17.73
C MET A 266 -4.74 -13.74 17.83
N PHE A 267 -5.12 -12.48 18.08
CA PHE A 267 -6.51 -12.11 18.30
C PHE A 267 -7.21 -11.64 17.02
N TRP A 268 -6.49 -11.37 15.93
CA TRP A 268 -7.05 -10.95 14.64
C TRP A 268 -8.23 -11.81 14.17
N PRO A 269 -8.19 -13.16 14.22
CA PRO A 269 -9.31 -13.99 13.77
C PRO A 269 -10.61 -13.79 14.59
N LEU A 270 -10.50 -13.27 15.81
CA LEU A 270 -11.62 -13.02 16.72
C LEU A 270 -12.20 -11.61 16.58
N ILE A 271 -11.46 -10.69 15.96
CA ILE A 271 -11.90 -9.29 15.81
C ILE A 271 -12.85 -9.19 14.61
N PRO A 272 -14.08 -8.69 14.81
CA PRO A 272 -15.01 -8.47 13.69
C PRO A 272 -14.39 -7.55 12.64
N GLN A 273 -14.53 -7.90 11.35
CA GLN A 273 -13.96 -7.09 10.26
C GLN A 273 -14.40 -5.62 10.28
N PHE A 274 -15.60 -5.33 10.77
CA PHE A 274 -16.07 -3.97 10.99
C PHE A 274 -15.09 -3.17 11.88
N VAL A 275 -14.70 -3.75 13.02
CA VAL A 275 -13.77 -3.11 13.97
C VAL A 275 -12.42 -2.89 13.31
N CYS A 276 -11.92 -3.88 12.56
CA CYS A 276 -10.65 -3.74 11.82
C CYS A 276 -10.71 -2.62 10.77
N ASN A 277 -11.83 -2.51 10.04
CA ASN A 277 -12.05 -1.44 9.08
C ASN A 277 -12.08 -0.07 9.79
N CYS A 278 -12.82 0.06 10.89
CA CYS A 278 -12.84 1.29 11.68
C CYS A 278 -11.43 1.69 12.13
N LEU A 279 -10.67 0.75 12.70
CA LEU A 279 -9.29 1.01 13.13
C LEU A 279 -8.38 1.39 11.95
N PHE A 280 -8.53 0.73 10.80
CA PHE A 280 -7.77 1.03 9.60
C PHE A 280 -8.02 2.46 9.12
N TYR A 281 -9.28 2.83 8.88
CA TYR A 281 -9.64 4.17 8.40
C TYR A 281 -9.33 5.25 9.44
N TRP A 282 -9.53 4.94 10.72
CA TRP A 282 -9.17 5.84 11.80
C TRP A 282 -7.67 6.14 11.81
N ALA A 283 -6.84 5.09 11.73
CA ALA A 283 -5.40 5.25 11.65
C ALA A 283 -4.98 5.95 10.34
N LEU A 284 -5.65 5.72 9.22
CA LEU A 284 -5.25 6.33 7.96
C LEU A 284 -5.51 7.85 7.95
N TYR A 285 -6.68 8.29 8.42
CA TYR A 285 -7.13 9.68 8.24
C TYR A 285 -7.05 10.56 9.50
N PHE A 286 -7.20 10.00 10.71
CA PHE A 286 -7.15 10.80 11.94
C PHE A 286 -5.74 10.95 12.51
N ASN A 287 -4.82 10.04 12.18
CA ASN A 287 -3.43 10.13 12.65
C ASN A 287 -2.72 11.43 12.30
N PRO A 288 -2.75 11.94 11.05
CA PRO A 288 -2.16 13.24 10.75
C PRO A 288 -2.73 14.36 11.63
N ILE A 289 -4.04 14.37 11.89
CA ILE A 289 -4.69 15.37 12.76
C ILE A 289 -4.14 15.30 14.19
N ILE A 290 -4.02 14.09 14.74
CA ILE A 290 -3.46 13.87 16.08
C ILE A 290 -1.98 14.30 16.12
N ASN A 291 -1.22 13.97 15.08
CA ASN A 291 0.20 14.30 15.02
C ASN A 291 0.45 15.80 14.86
N ILE A 292 -0.45 16.55 14.20
CA ILE A 292 -0.40 18.03 14.20
C ILE A 292 -0.49 18.56 15.63
N ASP A 293 -1.47 18.10 16.42
CA ASP A 293 -1.61 18.53 17.82
C ASP A 293 -0.37 18.19 18.66
N LEU A 294 0.22 17.00 18.46
CA LEU A 294 1.46 16.62 19.13
C LEU A 294 2.65 17.51 18.76
N VAL A 295 2.81 17.84 17.46
CA VAL A 295 3.86 18.75 17.00
C VAL A 295 3.67 20.14 17.61
N VAL A 296 2.44 20.68 17.59
CA VAL A 296 2.14 21.99 18.18
C VAL A 296 2.45 22.00 19.68
N LYS A 297 2.14 20.93 20.41
CA LYS A 297 2.46 20.79 21.83
C LYS A 297 3.97 20.78 22.09
N GLU A 298 4.75 20.05 21.30
CA GLU A 298 6.21 20.03 21.47
C GLU A 298 6.86 21.37 21.07
N VAL A 299 6.36 22.04 20.03
CA VAL A 299 6.84 23.40 19.66
C VAL A 299 6.61 24.40 20.79
N ARG A 300 5.39 24.44 21.35
CA ARG A 300 5.10 25.33 22.50
C ARG A 300 5.96 25.02 23.72
N ARG A 301 6.24 23.75 23.96
CA ARG A 301 7.11 23.34 25.08
C ARG A 301 8.54 23.84 24.90
N LEU A 302 9.07 23.80 23.68
CA LEU A 302 10.40 24.34 23.38
C LEU A 302 10.44 25.86 23.62
N GLU A 303 9.42 26.60 23.19
CA GLU A 303 9.32 28.05 23.46
C GLU A 303 9.35 28.35 24.97
N THR A 304 8.62 27.59 25.78
CA THR A 304 8.60 27.77 27.24
C THR A 304 9.89 27.40 27.97
N GLN A 305 10.82 26.67 27.33
CA GLN A 305 12.12 26.31 27.92
C GLN A 305 13.23 27.31 27.56
N VAL A 306 12.99 28.19 26.59
CA VAL A 306 13.95 29.21 26.13
C VAL A 306 13.73 30.57 26.83
N LEU A 307 12.55 30.77 27.45
CA LEU A 307 12.20 31.90 28.33
C LEU A 307 12.59 31.62 29.79
#